data_AF-A0A1B9Y1Y7-F1
#
_entry.id   AF-A0A1B9Y1Y7-F1
#
_cell.length_a   1.000
_cell.length_b   1.000
_cell.length_c   1.000
_cell.angle_alpha   90.00
_cell.angle_beta   90.00
_cell.angle_gamma   90.00
#
_symmetry.space_group_name_H-M   'P 1'
#
loop_
_entity.id
_entity.type
_entity.pdbx_description
1 polymer ?
#
loop_
_entity_poly.entity_id
_entity_poly.type
_entity_poly.pdbx_seq_one_letter_code
_entity_poly.pdbx_strand_id
1 'polypeptide(L)'
;MKQLQNILCLFLMLITITVSAQLDTLKLQREARSLLREGNKLYNKQKFGDAAIAYRKALGKDSQYEKASYNFGNTLYQEKKYKEAVAQFEVTAKTAKNKIEKAEAYHNIGNAMMEQKQYQPAVDAFKNALRNNPNDDETRYNLAAAQKDLKKQQEKDKKDKNKDKNKDKKDKDKKDQKDKKDQKNDKNKDKKGDDKDKKDDKKNQEKKDQNKPNKKDEKDKKPQPKQAKMSPEQMKQLLESLNNEEKKTQKKMNVKKSKGRKVKQEKDW
;
A
#
# COMPACT_ATOMS: atom_id res chain seq x y z
N MET A 1 29.86 57.13 20.91
CA MET A 1 29.96 56.07 21.95
C MET A 1 28.60 55.52 22.37
N LYS A 2 27.63 56.34 22.82
CA LYS A 2 26.28 55.84 23.23
C LYS A 2 25.56 55.00 22.16
N GLN A 3 25.63 55.39 20.89
CA GLN A 3 25.04 54.62 19.78
C GLN A 3 25.68 53.23 19.62
N LEU A 4 27.01 53.12 19.66
CA LEU A 4 27.71 51.83 19.61
C LEU A 4 27.37 50.94 20.82
N GLN A 5 27.26 51.55 22.00
CA GLN A 5 26.91 50.84 23.23
C GLN A 5 25.48 50.30 23.18
N ASN A 6 24.52 51.07 22.65
CA ASN A 6 23.15 50.62 22.44
C ASN A 6 23.07 49.47 21.42
N ILE A 7 23.83 49.54 20.32
CA ILE A 7 23.90 48.46 19.32
C ILE A 7 24.51 47.19 19.92
N LEU A 8 25.58 47.31 20.72
CA LEU A 8 26.20 46.20 21.41
C LEU A 8 25.24 45.55 22.42
N CYS A 9 24.49 46.35 23.20
CA CYS A 9 23.49 45.85 24.13
C CYS A 9 22.35 45.10 23.42
N LEU A 10 21.85 45.62 22.29
CA LEU A 10 20.82 44.95 21.49
C LEU A 10 21.34 43.64 20.89
N PHE A 11 22.58 43.63 20.41
CA PHE A 11 23.23 42.42 19.89
C PHE A 11 23.40 41.35 20.97
N LEU A 12 23.84 41.73 22.18
CA LEU A 12 23.96 40.81 23.31
C LEU A 12 22.59 40.26 23.75
N MET A 13 21.54 41.09 23.79
CA MET A 13 20.18 40.60 24.07
C MET A 13 19.71 39.59 23.01
N LEU A 14 19.93 39.87 21.73
CA LEU A 14 19.63 38.94 20.63
C LEU A 14 20.40 37.61 20.77
N ILE A 15 21.67 37.65 21.15
CA ILE A 15 22.45 36.43 21.43
C ILE A 15 21.84 35.66 22.61
N THR A 16 21.49 36.32 23.71
CA THR A 16 20.91 35.62 24.87
C THR A 16 19.57 34.97 24.57
N ILE A 17 18.71 35.63 23.78
CA ILE A 17 17.41 35.09 23.35
C ILE A 17 17.61 33.88 22.44
N THR A 18 18.54 33.97 21.47
CA THR A 18 18.82 32.87 20.54
C THR A 18 19.44 31.67 21.23
N VAL A 19 20.38 31.86 22.17
CA VAL A 19 20.98 30.79 22.97
C VAL A 19 19.91 30.10 23.84
N SER A 20 19.02 30.87 24.47
CA SER A 20 17.90 30.33 25.27
C SER A 20 16.95 29.49 24.40
N ALA A 21 16.56 29.99 23.23
CA ALA A 21 15.71 29.26 22.28
C ALA A 21 16.38 27.97 21.75
N GLN A 22 17.71 28.00 21.52
CA GLN A 22 18.48 26.82 21.12
C GLN A 22 18.52 25.75 22.23
N LEU A 23 18.67 26.17 23.50
CA LEU A 23 18.62 25.28 24.66
C LEU A 23 17.26 24.56 24.78
N ASP A 24 16.16 25.29 24.62
CA ASP A 24 14.81 24.72 24.64
C ASP A 24 14.58 23.75 23.48
N THR A 25 15.02 24.12 22.28
CA THR A 25 14.96 23.24 21.10
C THR A 25 15.73 21.94 21.34
N LEU A 26 16.92 22.03 21.93
CA LEU A 26 17.77 20.88 22.22
C LEU A 26 17.16 19.98 23.31
N LYS A 27 16.49 20.57 24.30
CA LYS A 27 15.72 19.83 25.31
C LYS A 27 14.57 19.05 24.67
N LEU A 28 13.76 19.68 23.82
CA LEU A 28 12.66 19.02 23.09
C LEU A 28 13.17 17.88 22.22
N GLN A 29 14.29 18.06 21.51
CA GLN A 29 14.92 17.01 20.72
C GLN A 29 15.41 15.83 21.57
N ARG A 30 15.96 16.09 22.77
CA ARG A 30 16.36 15.04 23.71
C ARG A 30 15.16 14.25 24.21
N GLU A 31 14.07 14.92 24.55
CA GLU A 31 12.81 14.29 24.95
C GLU A 31 12.23 13.42 23.82
N ALA A 32 12.19 13.94 22.58
CA ALA A 32 11.75 13.20 21.40
C ALA A 32 12.58 11.92 21.16
N ARG A 33 13.91 12.01 21.28
CA ARG A 33 14.83 10.85 21.18
C ARG A 33 14.57 9.82 22.27
N SER A 34 14.26 10.26 23.49
CA SER A 34 13.95 9.36 24.60
C SER A 34 12.65 8.59 24.34
N LEU A 35 11.60 9.30 23.94
CA LEU A 35 10.30 8.73 23.59
C LEU A 35 10.40 7.77 22.39
N LEU A 36 11.24 8.08 21.40
CA LEU A 36 11.54 7.15 20.30
C LEU A 36 12.14 5.84 20.82
N ARG A 37 13.13 5.90 21.72
CA ARG A 37 13.75 4.68 22.28
C ARG A 37 12.77 3.86 23.09
N GLU A 38 11.90 4.52 23.86
CA GLU A 38 10.81 3.86 24.57
C GLU A 38 9.84 3.17 23.60
N GLY A 39 9.41 3.87 22.56
CA GLY A 39 8.58 3.32 21.49
C GLY A 39 9.23 2.10 20.84
N ASN A 40 10.52 2.15 20.52
CA ASN A 40 11.26 1.01 19.95
C ASN A 40 11.26 -0.19 20.91
N LYS A 41 11.48 0.04 22.21
CA LYS A 41 11.46 -1.01 23.24
C LYS A 41 10.07 -1.66 23.35
N LEU A 42 9.00 -0.86 23.30
CA LEU A 42 7.62 -1.35 23.32
C LEU A 42 7.27 -2.13 22.05
N TYR A 43 7.70 -1.62 20.90
CA TYR A 43 7.53 -2.27 19.60
C TYR A 43 8.20 -3.65 19.57
N ASN A 44 9.45 -3.76 20.06
CA ASN A 44 10.17 -5.03 20.13
C ASN A 44 9.49 -6.03 21.07
N LYS A 45 8.80 -5.54 22.10
CA LYS A 45 7.93 -6.35 22.98
C LYS A 45 6.55 -6.64 22.38
N GLN A 46 6.31 -6.26 21.12
CA GLN A 46 5.04 -6.38 20.40
C GLN A 46 3.87 -5.64 21.06
N LYS A 47 4.17 -4.66 21.93
CA LYS A 47 3.17 -3.77 22.54
C LYS A 47 2.91 -2.60 21.61
N PHE A 48 2.27 -2.87 20.47
CA PHE A 48 2.14 -1.90 19.39
C PHE A 48 1.30 -0.67 19.77
N GLY A 49 0.23 -0.83 20.56
CA GLY A 49 -0.56 0.31 21.04
C GLY A 49 0.25 1.28 21.91
N ASP A 50 1.03 0.75 22.86
CA ASP A 50 1.90 1.56 23.71
C ASP A 50 3.02 2.22 22.88
N ALA A 51 3.60 1.48 21.94
CA ALA A 51 4.61 2.01 21.04
C ALA A 51 4.08 3.17 20.19
N ALA A 52 2.85 3.05 19.66
CA ALA A 52 2.17 4.09 18.90
C ALA A 52 1.96 5.36 19.75
N ILE A 53 1.62 5.22 21.04
CA ILE A 53 1.53 6.34 21.97
C ILE A 53 2.90 7.02 22.15
N ALA A 54 3.96 6.24 22.38
CA ALA A 54 5.30 6.78 22.57
C ALA A 54 5.82 7.52 21.33
N TYR A 55 5.64 6.96 20.13
CA TYR A 55 6.05 7.64 18.89
C TYR A 55 5.25 8.90 18.61
N ARG A 56 3.93 8.89 18.87
CA ARG A 56 3.11 10.10 18.76
C ARG A 56 3.55 11.18 19.75
N LYS A 57 3.89 10.82 20.99
CA LYS A 57 4.49 11.77 21.95
C LYS A 57 5.82 12.32 21.44
N ALA A 58 6.67 11.48 20.84
CA ALA A 58 7.94 11.92 20.25
C ALA A 58 7.71 12.96 19.13
N LEU A 59 6.74 12.71 18.25
CA LEU A 59 6.34 13.64 17.18
C LEU A 59 5.69 14.92 17.73
N GLY A 60 5.05 14.88 18.90
CA GLY A 60 4.57 16.07 19.60
C GLY A 60 5.70 16.96 20.15
N LYS A 61 6.90 16.39 20.35
CA LYS A 61 8.10 17.13 20.79
C LYS A 61 8.95 17.62 19.61
N ASP A 62 9.03 16.82 18.57
CA ASP A 62 9.69 17.16 17.30
C ASP A 62 8.86 16.61 16.14
N SER A 63 8.08 17.49 15.52
CA SER A 63 7.15 17.12 14.44
C SER A 63 7.84 16.68 13.16
N GLN A 64 9.12 17.03 12.99
CA GLN A 64 9.93 16.66 11.84
C GLN A 64 10.85 15.47 12.16
N TYR A 65 10.60 14.75 13.25
CA TYR A 65 11.45 13.63 13.62
C TYR A 65 11.19 12.39 12.75
N GLU A 66 11.86 12.34 11.60
CA GLU A 66 11.70 11.34 10.53
C GLU A 66 11.69 9.89 11.05
N LYS A 67 12.62 9.55 11.96
CA LYS A 67 12.69 8.20 12.55
C LYS A 67 11.44 7.83 13.36
N ALA A 68 10.90 8.77 14.12
CA ALA A 68 9.67 8.56 14.89
C ALA A 68 8.46 8.44 13.96
N SER A 69 8.40 9.26 12.90
CA SER A 69 7.34 9.18 11.88
C SER A 69 7.32 7.82 11.19
N TYR A 70 8.48 7.36 10.72
CA TYR A 70 8.61 6.06 10.05
C TYR A 70 8.22 4.89 10.99
N ASN A 71 8.73 4.90 12.22
CA ASN A 71 8.42 3.85 13.19
C ASN A 71 6.95 3.88 13.64
N PHE A 72 6.33 5.07 13.71
CA PHE A 72 4.91 5.20 13.99
C PHE A 72 4.07 4.56 12.88
N GLY A 73 4.37 4.85 11.62
CA GLY A 73 3.71 4.20 10.47
C GLY A 73 3.84 2.68 10.50
N ASN A 74 5.04 2.15 10.78
CA ASN A 74 5.25 0.70 10.92
C ASN A 74 4.44 0.11 12.08
N THR A 75 4.27 0.85 13.16
CA THR A 75 3.47 0.42 14.32
C THR A 75 1.99 0.36 13.97
N LEU A 76 1.47 1.39 13.30
CA LEU A 76 0.09 1.41 12.81
C LEU A 76 -0.18 0.23 11.85
N TYR A 77 0.80 -0.10 11.00
CA TYR A 77 0.71 -1.28 10.14
C TYR A 77 0.60 -2.58 10.95
N GLN A 78 1.41 -2.77 12.00
CA GLN A 78 1.32 -3.95 12.86
C GLN A 78 -0.01 -4.02 13.63
N GLU A 79 -0.59 -2.87 13.98
CA GLU A 79 -1.94 -2.77 14.53
C GLU A 79 -3.05 -2.99 13.49
N LYS A 80 -2.71 -3.26 12.21
CA LYS A 80 -3.63 -3.38 11.07
C LYS A 80 -4.43 -2.11 10.77
N LYS A 81 -3.98 -0.97 11.28
CA LYS A 81 -4.51 0.38 11.00
C LYS A 81 -3.90 0.89 9.70
N TYR A 82 -4.21 0.20 8.60
CA TYR A 82 -3.51 0.38 7.33
C TYR A 82 -3.75 1.75 6.70
N LYS A 83 -4.94 2.35 6.88
CA LYS A 83 -5.25 3.69 6.37
C LYS A 83 -4.40 4.76 7.05
N GLU A 84 -4.31 4.69 8.38
CA GLU A 84 -3.51 5.57 9.20
C GLU A 84 -2.02 5.37 8.94
N ALA A 85 -1.59 4.12 8.75
CA ALA A 85 -0.21 3.81 8.36
C ALA A 85 0.15 4.46 7.03
N VAL A 86 -0.71 4.37 6.00
CA VAL A 86 -0.51 5.05 4.70
C VAL A 86 -0.33 6.55 4.91
N ALA A 87 -1.23 7.21 5.64
CA ALA A 87 -1.13 8.65 5.88
C ALA A 87 0.20 9.03 6.55
N GLN A 88 0.66 8.24 7.52
CA GLN A 88 1.93 8.48 8.21
C GLN A 88 3.15 8.24 7.30
N PHE A 89 3.10 7.20 6.45
CA PHE A 89 4.18 6.95 5.49
C PHE A 89 4.21 8.01 4.39
N GLU A 90 3.08 8.59 4.00
CA GLU A 90 3.04 9.73 3.06
C GLU A 90 3.72 10.97 3.66
N VAL A 91 3.49 11.27 4.94
CA VAL A 91 4.23 12.33 5.64
C VAL A 91 5.72 12.03 5.60
N THR A 92 6.11 10.79 5.93
CA THR A 92 7.52 10.36 5.90
C THR A 92 8.14 10.51 4.51
N ALA A 93 7.43 10.11 3.45
CA ALA A 93 7.90 10.24 2.06
C ALA A 93 8.03 11.71 1.60
N LYS A 94 7.22 12.62 2.15
CA LYS A 94 7.27 14.07 1.88
C LYS A 94 8.43 14.74 2.60
N THR A 95 8.74 14.34 3.83
CA THR A 95 9.78 14.96 4.67
C THR A 95 11.14 14.28 4.57
N ALA A 96 11.22 13.08 3.98
CA ALA A 96 12.48 12.34 3.83
C ALA A 96 13.55 13.16 3.08
N LYS A 97 14.76 13.19 3.64
CA LYS A 97 15.88 13.96 3.10
C LYS A 97 16.68 13.22 2.04
N ASN A 98 16.59 11.89 2.02
CA ASN A 98 17.31 11.07 1.05
C ASN A 98 16.38 10.11 0.31
N LYS A 99 16.87 9.64 -0.85
CA LYS A 99 16.11 8.73 -1.73
C LYS A 99 15.81 7.39 -1.07
N ILE A 100 16.72 6.86 -0.25
CA ILE A 100 16.52 5.54 0.36
C ILE A 100 15.36 5.57 1.35
N GLU A 101 15.30 6.57 2.23
CA GLU A 101 14.17 6.76 3.16
C GLU A 101 12.85 6.98 2.41
N LYS A 102 12.89 7.79 1.34
CA LYS A 102 11.72 7.99 0.48
C LYS A 102 11.26 6.68 -0.17
N ALA A 103 12.20 5.84 -0.60
CA ALA A 103 11.92 4.52 -1.12
C ALA A 103 11.29 3.59 -0.06
N GLU A 104 11.87 3.52 1.14
CA GLU A 104 11.35 2.74 2.28
C GLU A 104 9.90 3.16 2.62
N ALA A 105 9.61 4.47 2.62
CA ALA A 105 8.27 4.98 2.87
C ALA A 105 7.27 4.57 1.78
N TYR A 106 7.61 4.73 0.51
CA TYR A 106 6.74 4.28 -0.60
C TYR A 106 6.56 2.77 -0.65
N HIS A 107 7.58 1.99 -0.28
CA HIS A 107 7.49 0.54 -0.17
C HIS A 107 6.42 0.17 0.87
N ASN A 108 6.48 0.79 2.06
CA ASN A 108 5.51 0.53 3.12
C ASN A 108 4.09 1.02 2.80
N ILE A 109 3.94 2.12 2.04
CA ILE A 109 2.64 2.52 1.47
C ILE A 109 2.10 1.39 0.58
N GLY A 110 2.93 0.84 -0.30
CA GLY A 110 2.55 -0.28 -1.17
C GLY A 110 2.08 -1.49 -0.36
N ASN A 111 2.81 -1.88 0.69
CA ASN A 111 2.43 -2.99 1.56
C ASN A 111 1.09 -2.74 2.27
N ALA A 112 0.88 -1.52 2.80
CA ALA A 112 -0.38 -1.16 3.46
C ALA A 112 -1.56 -1.11 2.48
N MET A 113 -1.33 -0.73 1.23
CA MET A 113 -2.35 -0.77 0.15
C MET A 113 -2.67 -2.21 -0.27
N MET A 114 -1.67 -3.10 -0.29
CA MET A 114 -1.87 -4.54 -0.56
C MET A 114 -2.78 -5.18 0.48
N GLU A 115 -2.57 -4.87 1.76
CA GLU A 115 -3.43 -5.34 2.86
C GLU A 115 -4.88 -4.85 2.73
N GLN A 116 -5.05 -3.63 2.23
CA GLN A 116 -6.37 -3.06 1.93
C GLN A 116 -6.97 -3.57 0.61
N LYS A 117 -6.27 -4.46 -0.11
CA LYS A 117 -6.62 -4.95 -1.46
C LYS A 117 -6.75 -3.83 -2.51
N GLN A 118 -6.14 -2.68 -2.25
CA GLN A 118 -6.05 -1.55 -3.17
C GLN A 118 -4.86 -1.76 -4.11
N TYR A 119 -5.00 -2.73 -5.02
CA TYR A 119 -3.88 -3.22 -5.82
C TYR A 119 -3.30 -2.18 -6.78
N GLN A 120 -4.14 -1.33 -7.39
CA GLN A 120 -3.64 -0.27 -8.29
C GLN A 120 -2.84 0.79 -7.53
N PRO A 121 -3.34 1.38 -6.42
CA PRO A 121 -2.51 2.23 -5.54
C PRO A 121 -1.23 1.56 -5.05
N ALA A 122 -1.27 0.27 -4.70
CA ALA A 122 -0.07 -0.47 -4.30
C ALA A 122 0.99 -0.52 -5.41
N VAL A 123 0.58 -0.81 -6.65
CA VAL A 123 1.47 -0.79 -7.84
C VAL A 123 2.14 0.57 -8.01
N ASP A 124 1.38 1.65 -7.84
CA ASP A 124 1.92 3.01 -8.02
C ASP A 124 2.89 3.39 -6.90
N ALA A 125 2.60 2.98 -5.66
CA ALA A 125 3.51 3.16 -4.52
C ALA A 125 4.82 2.38 -4.71
N PHE A 126 4.77 1.10 -5.07
CA PHE A 126 5.99 0.31 -5.31
C PHE A 126 6.82 0.84 -6.49
N LYS A 127 6.18 1.35 -7.55
CA LYS A 127 6.90 2.05 -8.64
C LYS A 127 7.62 3.29 -8.13
N ASN A 128 6.98 4.08 -7.25
CA ASN A 128 7.63 5.24 -6.64
C ASN A 128 8.79 4.84 -5.73
N ALA A 129 8.68 3.72 -5.00
CA ALA A 129 9.80 3.18 -4.24
C ALA A 129 10.99 2.83 -5.15
N LEU A 130 10.76 2.07 -6.24
CA LEU A 130 11.81 1.68 -7.19
C LEU A 130 12.42 2.87 -7.96
N ARG A 131 11.66 3.95 -8.19
CA ARG A 131 12.23 5.20 -8.75
C ARG A 131 13.28 5.82 -7.84
N ASN A 132 13.15 5.64 -6.52
CA ASN A 132 14.06 6.19 -5.54
C ASN A 132 15.18 5.19 -5.16
N ASN A 133 14.87 3.90 -5.10
CA ASN A 133 15.84 2.82 -4.93
C ASN A 133 15.63 1.71 -5.99
N PRO A 134 16.28 1.82 -7.16
CA PRO A 134 16.09 0.87 -8.26
C PRO A 134 16.64 -0.53 -7.97
N ASN A 135 17.41 -0.73 -6.90
CA ASN A 135 18.07 -2.02 -6.60
C ASN A 135 17.31 -2.84 -5.55
N ASP A 136 16.17 -2.36 -5.06
CA ASP A 136 15.36 -3.05 -4.06
C ASP A 136 14.60 -4.26 -4.63
N ASP A 137 15.14 -5.46 -4.43
CA ASP A 137 14.54 -6.73 -4.84
C ASP A 137 13.21 -7.01 -4.13
N GLU A 138 13.07 -6.63 -2.87
CA GLU A 138 11.85 -6.83 -2.10
C GLU A 138 10.71 -5.98 -2.68
N THR A 139 10.98 -4.72 -3.00
CA THR A 139 10.02 -3.86 -3.68
C THR A 139 9.67 -4.38 -5.08
N ARG A 140 10.65 -4.87 -5.86
CA ARG A 140 10.35 -5.48 -7.18
C ARG A 140 9.40 -6.66 -7.06
N TYR A 141 9.65 -7.51 -6.07
CA TYR A 141 8.81 -8.66 -5.78
C TYR A 141 7.39 -8.25 -5.38
N ASN A 142 7.24 -7.29 -4.47
CA ASN A 142 5.92 -6.81 -4.04
C ASN A 142 5.16 -6.10 -5.17
N LEU A 143 5.86 -5.37 -6.05
CA LEU A 143 5.27 -4.81 -7.27
C LEU A 143 4.70 -5.91 -8.17
N ALA A 144 5.44 -7.00 -8.37
CA ALA A 144 5.01 -8.14 -9.18
C ALA A 144 3.74 -8.80 -8.60
N ALA A 145 3.73 -9.00 -7.28
CA ALA A 145 2.58 -9.53 -6.56
C ALA A 145 1.36 -8.61 -6.71
N ALA A 146 1.53 -7.30 -6.54
CA ALA A 146 0.48 -6.31 -6.70
C ALA A 146 -0.10 -6.29 -8.12
N GLN A 147 0.74 -6.38 -9.16
CA GLN A 147 0.30 -6.45 -10.55
C GLN A 147 -0.50 -7.73 -10.84
N LYS A 148 -0.07 -8.87 -10.29
CA LYS A 148 -0.77 -10.14 -10.44
C LYS A 148 -2.16 -10.08 -9.81
N ASP A 149 -2.27 -9.53 -8.60
CA ASP A 149 -3.56 -9.44 -7.91
C ASP A 149 -4.48 -8.38 -8.53
N LEU A 150 -3.93 -7.28 -9.03
CA LEU A 150 -4.67 -6.32 -9.84
C LEU A 150 -5.27 -6.98 -11.10
N LYS A 151 -4.50 -7.79 -11.83
CA LYS A 151 -5.00 -8.50 -13.02
C LYS A 151 -6.14 -9.46 -12.66
N LYS A 152 -5.98 -10.24 -11.58
CA LYS A 152 -7.05 -11.13 -11.09
C LYS A 152 -8.31 -10.36 -10.72
N GLN A 153 -8.18 -9.20 -10.07
CA GLN A 153 -9.32 -8.34 -9.73
C GLN A 153 -10.07 -7.90 -10.99
N GLN A 154 -9.34 -7.40 -11.99
CA GLN A 154 -9.92 -6.97 -13.27
C GLN A 154 -10.61 -8.13 -14.03
N GLU A 155 -10.08 -9.35 -13.95
CA GLU A 155 -10.70 -10.53 -14.57
C GLU A 155 -12.00 -10.93 -13.87
N LYS A 156 -12.05 -10.84 -12.54
CA LYS A 156 -13.28 -11.08 -11.76
C LYS A 156 -14.35 -10.04 -12.12
N ASP A 157 -13.99 -8.76 -12.10
CA ASP A 157 -14.91 -7.66 -12.41
C ASP A 157 -15.49 -7.79 -13.83
N LYS A 158 -14.71 -8.28 -14.81
CA LYS A 158 -15.19 -8.58 -16.17
C LYS A 158 -16.17 -9.75 -16.20
N LYS A 159 -15.92 -10.83 -15.44
CA LYS A 159 -16.82 -11.99 -15.36
C LYS A 159 -18.15 -11.62 -14.71
N ASP A 160 -18.13 -10.80 -13.66
CA ASP A 160 -19.33 -10.38 -12.96
C ASP A 160 -20.19 -9.47 -13.85
N LYS A 161 -19.57 -8.52 -14.58
CA LYS A 161 -20.27 -7.70 -15.58
C LYS A 161 -20.90 -8.52 -16.71
N ASN A 162 -20.27 -9.62 -17.13
CA ASN A 162 -20.83 -10.51 -18.16
C ASN A 162 -21.97 -11.39 -17.61
N LYS A 163 -21.98 -11.71 -16.31
CA LYS A 163 -23.11 -12.42 -15.67
C LYS A 163 -24.35 -11.53 -15.53
N ASP A 164 -24.19 -10.25 -15.15
CA ASP A 164 -25.31 -9.31 -15.07
C ASP A 164 -25.96 -9.06 -16.44
N LYS A 165 -25.15 -8.85 -17.48
CA LYS A 165 -25.67 -8.71 -18.86
C LYS A 165 -26.44 -9.93 -19.35
N ASN A 166 -26.12 -11.13 -18.85
CA ASN A 166 -26.85 -12.36 -19.19
C ASN A 166 -28.14 -12.55 -18.37
N LYS A 167 -28.25 -11.92 -17.19
CA LYS A 167 -29.53 -11.85 -16.45
C LYS A 167 -30.48 -10.84 -17.10
N ASP A 168 -29.99 -9.66 -17.47
CA ASP A 168 -30.81 -8.65 -18.15
C ASP A 168 -31.35 -9.11 -19.51
N LYS A 169 -30.59 -9.94 -20.24
CA LYS A 169 -31.10 -10.60 -21.46
C LYS A 169 -32.16 -11.67 -21.17
N LYS A 170 -31.99 -12.46 -20.10
CA LYS A 170 -32.98 -13.49 -19.73
C LYS A 170 -34.30 -12.92 -19.22
N ASP A 171 -34.29 -11.72 -18.63
CA ASP A 171 -35.51 -11.04 -18.21
C ASP A 171 -36.18 -10.26 -19.34
N LYS A 172 -35.44 -9.80 -20.37
CA LYS A 172 -36.04 -9.29 -21.62
C LYS A 172 -36.69 -10.40 -22.45
N ASP A 173 -36.04 -11.56 -22.60
CA ASP A 173 -36.63 -12.70 -23.35
C ASP A 173 -37.86 -13.30 -22.66
N LYS A 174 -37.98 -13.16 -21.33
CA LYS A 174 -39.19 -13.57 -20.58
C LYS A 174 -40.34 -12.57 -20.67
N LYS A 175 -40.07 -11.30 -20.97
CA LYS A 175 -41.14 -10.30 -21.18
C LYS A 175 -41.71 -10.41 -22.60
N ASP A 176 -40.85 -10.64 -23.60
CA ASP A 176 -41.28 -10.81 -25.00
C ASP A 176 -41.96 -12.18 -25.28
N GLN A 177 -41.75 -13.19 -24.42
CA GLN A 177 -42.49 -14.47 -24.50
C GLN A 177 -43.81 -14.49 -23.72
N LYS A 178 -44.05 -13.51 -22.83
CA LYS A 178 -45.34 -13.42 -22.12
C LYS A 178 -46.40 -12.70 -22.96
N ASP A 179 -45.99 -11.74 -23.80
CA ASP A 179 -46.91 -11.01 -24.69
C ASP A 179 -47.32 -11.81 -25.95
N LYS A 180 -46.75 -13.00 -26.19
CA LYS A 180 -47.16 -13.92 -27.28
C LYS A 180 -47.96 -15.13 -26.83
N LYS A 181 -48.22 -15.30 -25.52
CA LYS A 181 -48.93 -16.47 -24.98
C LYS A 181 -50.34 -16.20 -24.44
N ASP A 182 -50.83 -14.96 -24.58
CA ASP A 182 -52.21 -14.58 -24.20
C ASP A 182 -53.22 -14.63 -25.37
N GLN A 183 -52.89 -15.27 -26.50
CA GLN A 183 -53.85 -15.44 -27.61
C GLN A 183 -54.21 -16.87 -28.01
N LYS A 184 -53.65 -17.91 -27.37
CA LYS A 184 -54.10 -19.29 -27.62
C LYS A 184 -53.95 -20.16 -26.38
N ASN A 185 -55.01 -20.21 -25.56
CA ASN A 185 -55.56 -21.44 -25.00
C ASN A 185 -56.67 -21.09 -24.02
N ASP A 186 -57.86 -20.92 -24.56
CA ASP A 186 -59.07 -21.23 -23.81
C ASP A 186 -59.55 -22.62 -24.24
N LYS A 187 -60.04 -23.39 -23.27
CA LYS A 187 -60.64 -24.74 -23.38
C LYS A 187 -59.68 -25.93 -23.53
N ASN A 188 -59.22 -26.43 -22.39
CA ASN A 188 -59.71 -27.72 -21.84
C ASN A 188 -58.79 -28.14 -20.69
N LYS A 189 -59.35 -28.18 -19.48
CA LYS A 189 -58.75 -28.83 -18.32
C LYS A 189 -59.84 -29.64 -17.63
N ASP A 190 -59.77 -30.95 -17.82
CA ASP A 190 -60.43 -31.88 -16.93
C ASP A 190 -59.56 -33.13 -16.76
N LYS A 191 -59.55 -33.60 -15.51
CA LYS A 191 -59.03 -34.87 -14.97
C LYS A 191 -57.57 -34.92 -14.48
N LYS A 192 -57.50 -34.83 -13.13
CA LYS A 192 -57.02 -35.85 -12.16
C LYS A 192 -55.61 -36.43 -12.32
N GLY A 193 -54.91 -36.49 -11.17
CA GLY A 193 -54.13 -37.67 -10.81
C GLY A 193 -52.89 -37.37 -9.98
N ASP A 194 -52.97 -37.63 -8.68
CA ASP A 194 -51.85 -37.76 -7.74
C ASP A 194 -50.89 -38.89 -8.14
N ASP A 195 -49.58 -38.74 -7.88
CA ASP A 195 -48.81 -39.77 -7.15
C ASP A 195 -47.37 -39.33 -6.78
N LYS A 196 -47.11 -39.44 -5.46
CA LYS A 196 -45.97 -40.01 -4.73
C LYS A 196 -44.50 -39.77 -5.14
N ASP A 197 -43.78 -39.17 -4.20
CA ASP A 197 -42.59 -39.66 -3.48
C ASP A 197 -41.60 -40.61 -4.16
N LYS A 198 -40.32 -40.23 -4.14
CA LYS A 198 -39.20 -41.10 -3.76
C LYS A 198 -37.94 -40.32 -3.32
N LYS A 199 -37.32 -40.88 -2.28
CA LYS A 199 -36.14 -40.48 -1.49
C LYS A 199 -34.81 -40.50 -2.29
N ASP A 200 -33.76 -39.85 -1.78
CA ASP A 200 -32.66 -40.56 -1.10
C ASP A 200 -31.50 -39.66 -0.59
N ASP A 201 -30.93 -40.13 0.52
CA ASP A 201 -29.86 -39.62 1.38
C ASP A 201 -28.44 -39.60 0.74
N LYS A 202 -27.54 -38.71 1.22
CA LYS A 202 -26.38 -39.06 2.09
C LYS A 202 -25.31 -37.95 2.24
N LYS A 203 -24.98 -37.73 3.52
CA LYS A 203 -23.67 -37.46 4.18
C LYS A 203 -22.44 -37.08 3.32
N ASN A 204 -21.69 -36.08 3.79
CA ASN A 204 -20.27 -36.32 4.12
C ASN A 204 -19.69 -35.37 5.19
N GLN A 205 -18.79 -35.93 6.02
CA GLN A 205 -18.13 -35.36 7.19
C GLN A 205 -16.85 -34.58 6.86
N GLU A 206 -16.52 -33.68 7.79
CA GLU A 206 -15.29 -32.91 7.96
C GLU A 206 -14.05 -33.77 8.23
N LYS A 207 -12.87 -33.26 7.87
CA LYS A 207 -11.63 -33.46 8.64
C LYS A 207 -10.78 -32.17 8.72
N LYS A 208 -10.24 -32.01 9.93
CA LYS A 208 -9.44 -30.93 10.53
C LYS A 208 -8.04 -30.78 9.94
N ASP A 209 -7.51 -29.57 10.02
CA ASP A 209 -6.10 -29.26 9.79
C ASP A 209 -5.34 -28.97 11.09
N GLN A 210 -4.12 -29.48 11.17
CA GLN A 210 -3.26 -29.52 12.36
C GLN A 210 -2.23 -28.38 12.40
N ASN A 211 -1.66 -28.21 13.59
CA ASN A 211 -0.87 -27.11 14.09
C ASN A 211 0.64 -27.50 14.20
N LYS A 212 1.53 -26.49 14.31
CA LYS A 212 2.96 -26.45 14.79
C LYS A 212 4.05 -26.10 13.74
N PRO A 213 5.27 -25.66 14.17
CA PRO A 213 5.62 -24.69 15.22
C PRO A 213 6.72 -23.68 14.79
N ASN A 214 6.99 -22.73 15.69
CA ASN A 214 7.90 -21.58 15.58
C ASN A 214 9.39 -21.97 15.87
N LYS A 215 10.36 -21.33 15.20
CA LYS A 215 11.76 -21.18 15.68
C LYS A 215 12.32 -19.80 15.31
N LYS A 216 12.95 -19.16 16.29
CA LYS A 216 13.64 -17.86 16.25
C LYS A 216 15.10 -18.05 15.82
N ASP A 217 15.67 -17.03 15.18
CA ASP A 217 17.02 -16.49 15.46
C ASP A 217 17.11 -15.05 14.94
N GLU A 218 17.64 -14.15 15.78
CA GLU A 218 17.77 -12.69 15.57
C GLU A 218 19.13 -12.32 14.94
N LYS A 219 19.10 -11.38 13.99
CA LYS A 219 20.17 -10.39 13.75
C LYS A 219 19.52 -9.05 13.46
N ASP A 220 20.01 -7.99 14.11
CA ASP A 220 19.53 -6.62 14.08
C ASP A 220 19.30 -6.06 12.67
N LYS A 221 18.06 -6.13 12.19
CA LYS A 221 17.54 -5.33 11.09
C LYS A 221 16.33 -4.56 11.59
N LYS A 222 16.19 -3.28 11.18
CA LYS A 222 14.98 -2.47 11.42
C LYS A 222 13.75 -3.36 11.20
N PRO A 223 12.77 -3.37 12.11
CA PRO A 223 11.62 -4.26 11.99
C PRO A 223 10.78 -3.88 10.76
N GLN A 224 10.96 -4.64 9.68
CA GLN A 224 10.15 -4.56 8.47
C GLN A 224 8.90 -5.45 8.63
N PRO A 225 7.73 -5.02 8.15
CA PRO A 225 6.53 -5.86 8.11
C PRO A 225 6.75 -7.09 7.22
N LYS A 226 6.41 -8.29 7.74
CA LYS A 226 6.59 -9.55 7.02
C LYS A 226 5.60 -9.68 5.85
N GLN A 227 6.07 -9.75 4.60
CA GLN A 227 5.36 -10.27 3.40
C GLN A 227 6.32 -10.53 2.22
N ALA A 228 6.12 -11.43 1.25
CA ALA A 228 4.98 -12.27 0.87
C ALA A 228 5.39 -13.73 0.48
N LYS A 229 4.37 -14.59 0.26
CA LYS A 229 4.47 -16.06 0.17
C LYS A 229 4.71 -16.57 -1.27
N MET A 230 5.95 -16.55 -1.78
CA MET A 230 6.32 -17.23 -3.05
C MET A 230 7.66 -17.95 -2.91
N SER A 231 7.84 -19.10 -3.59
CA SER A 231 9.09 -19.88 -3.55
C SER A 231 10.25 -19.11 -4.21
N PRO A 232 11.51 -19.24 -3.73
CA PRO A 232 12.69 -18.58 -4.32
C PRO A 232 12.87 -18.81 -5.84
N GLU A 233 12.59 -20.01 -6.37
CA GLU A 233 12.62 -20.24 -7.83
C GLU A 233 11.57 -19.41 -8.59
N GLN A 234 10.34 -19.39 -8.08
CA GLN A 234 9.25 -18.61 -8.68
C GLN A 234 9.58 -17.11 -8.64
N MET A 235 10.26 -16.67 -7.57
CA MET A 235 10.77 -15.31 -7.43
C MET A 235 11.84 -15.01 -8.48
N LYS A 236 12.84 -15.88 -8.66
CA LYS A 236 13.89 -15.67 -9.68
C LYS A 236 13.31 -15.56 -11.08
N GLN A 237 12.40 -16.47 -11.42
CA GLN A 237 11.75 -16.48 -12.74
C GLN A 237 10.88 -15.23 -12.95
N LEU A 238 10.17 -14.77 -11.92
CA LEU A 238 9.35 -13.56 -11.97
C LEU A 238 10.21 -12.30 -12.09
N LEU A 239 11.25 -12.18 -11.27
CA LEU A 239 12.20 -11.06 -11.34
C LEU A 239 12.89 -10.98 -12.69
N GLU A 240 13.28 -12.12 -13.26
CA GLU A 240 13.87 -12.19 -14.59
C GLU A 240 12.88 -11.76 -15.68
N SER A 241 11.62 -12.20 -15.59
CA SER A 241 10.56 -11.77 -16.51
C SER A 241 10.32 -10.25 -16.45
N LEU A 242 10.29 -9.67 -15.24
CA LEU A 242 10.10 -8.24 -15.04
C LEU A 242 11.28 -7.41 -15.51
N ASN A 243 12.51 -7.85 -15.22
CA ASN A 243 13.73 -7.18 -15.70
C ASN A 243 13.75 -7.15 -17.24
N ASN A 244 13.32 -8.24 -17.87
CA ASN A 244 13.20 -8.31 -19.32
C ASN A 244 12.12 -7.36 -19.88
N GLU A 245 10.96 -7.25 -19.22
CA GLU A 245 9.92 -6.28 -19.60
C GLU A 245 10.35 -4.82 -19.38
N GLU A 246 11.08 -4.54 -18.30
CA GLU A 246 11.62 -3.22 -18.03
C GLU A 246 12.65 -2.83 -19.10
N LYS A 247 13.62 -3.71 -19.40
CA LYS A 247 14.60 -3.49 -20.48
C LYS A 247 13.92 -3.23 -21.82
N LYS A 248 12.86 -3.99 -22.15
CA LYS A 248 12.05 -3.75 -23.37
C LYS A 248 11.40 -2.36 -23.35
N THR A 249 10.87 -1.95 -22.20
CA THR A 249 10.22 -0.65 -22.04
C THR A 249 11.21 0.50 -22.12
N GLN A 250 12.37 0.39 -21.46
CA GLN A 250 13.46 1.37 -21.56
C GLN A 250 13.96 1.51 -23.00
N LYS A 251 14.15 0.40 -23.73
CA LYS A 251 14.49 0.42 -25.16
C LYS A 251 13.43 1.19 -25.98
N LYS A 252 12.14 0.93 -25.76
CA LYS A 252 11.05 1.66 -26.44
C LYS A 252 11.05 3.15 -26.11
N MET A 253 11.29 3.52 -24.85
CA MET A 253 11.37 4.92 -24.42
C MET A 253 12.57 5.64 -25.02
N ASN A 254 13.74 5.00 -25.07
CA ASN A 254 14.94 5.55 -25.69
C ASN A 254 14.74 5.73 -27.21
N VAL A 255 14.10 4.78 -27.89
CA VAL A 255 13.72 4.91 -29.31
C VAL A 255 12.71 6.04 -29.53
N LYS A 256 11.76 6.27 -28.62
CA LYS A 256 10.85 7.41 -28.70
C LYS A 256 11.54 8.75 -28.45
N LYS A 257 12.51 8.80 -27.52
CA LYS A 257 13.32 9.99 -27.25
C LYS A 257 14.26 10.33 -28.40
N SER A 258 14.87 9.33 -29.05
CA SER A 258 15.75 9.54 -30.20
C SER A 258 15.01 9.95 -31.47
N LYS A 259 13.71 9.63 -31.58
CA LYS A 259 12.81 10.17 -32.62
C LYS A 259 12.34 11.61 -32.31
N GLY A 260 13.25 12.46 -31.82
CA GLY A 260 12.98 13.80 -31.29
C GLY A 260 11.96 14.64 -32.09
N ARG A 261 11.18 15.40 -31.32
CA ARG A 261 10.19 16.42 -31.72
C ARG A 261 10.66 17.17 -32.97
N LYS A 262 9.92 17.08 -34.08
CA LYS A 262 10.19 17.86 -35.30
C LYS A 262 10.25 19.35 -34.93
N VAL A 263 11.44 19.92 -34.84
CA VAL A 263 11.62 21.37 -34.79
C VAL A 263 11.24 21.86 -36.18
N LYS A 264 10.08 22.52 -36.32
CA LYS A 264 9.79 23.30 -37.52
C LYS A 264 10.81 24.45 -37.54
N GLN A 265 11.86 24.32 -38.35
CA GLN A 265 12.60 25.50 -38.78
C GLN A 265 11.66 26.28 -39.69
N GLU A 266 11.14 27.40 -39.19
CA GLU A 266 10.57 28.43 -40.04
C GLU A 266 11.73 28.94 -40.91
N LYS A 267 11.59 28.75 -42.22
CA LYS A 267 12.54 29.24 -43.21
C LYS A 267 12.26 30.72 -43.40
N ASP A 268 13.13 31.57 -42.89
CA ASP A 268 13.25 32.96 -43.33
C ASP A 268 14.02 32.98 -44.65
N TRP A 269 13.29 33.07 -45.75
CA TRP A 269 13.68 33.65 -47.02
C TRP A 269 12.44 33.93 -47.86
#